data_AF-A0A9E5W4Y5-F1
#
_entry.id   AF-A0A9E5W4Y5-F1
#
_cell.length_a   1.000
_cell.length_b   1.000
_cell.length_c   1.000
_cell.angle_alpha   90.00
_cell.angle_beta   90.00
_cell.angle_gamma   90.00
#
_symmetry.space_group_name_H-M   'P 1'
#
loop_
_entity.id
_entity.type
_entity.pdbx_description
1 polymer ?
#
loop_
_entity_poly.entity_id
_entity_poly.type
_entity_poly.pdbx_seq_one_letter_code
_entity_poly.pdbx_strand_id
1 'polypeptide(L)' 'MGVNVVISGGMGGGAVNIFNEKDIEVIVGASGNAKAAVEAYLLGTLKSTGSICHKHQHHGECGE' A
#
# COMPACT_ATOMS: atom_id res chain seq x y z
N MET A 1 13.47 14.31 -10.48
CA MET A 1 12.31 13.50 -10.89
C MET A 1 11.56 13.11 -9.63
N GLY A 2 10.30 13.48 -9.52
CA GLY A 2 9.44 13.12 -8.38
C GLY A 2 8.56 11.93 -8.73
N VAL A 3 8.10 11.22 -7.71
CA VAL A 3 7.12 10.14 -7.87
C VAL A 3 5.76 10.68 -7.44
N ASN A 4 4.74 10.55 -8.29
CA ASN A 4 3.38 10.93 -7.94
C ASN A 4 2.58 9.76 -7.34
N VAL A 5 2.88 8.53 -7.75
CA VAL A 5 2.09 7.33 -7.41
C VAL A 5 3.01 6.15 -7.11
N VAL A 6 2.71 5.42 -6.05
CA VAL A 6 3.37 4.17 -5.67
C VAL A 6 2.33 3.05 -5.63
N ILE A 7 2.58 1.99 -6.41
CA ILE A 7 1.72 0.80 -6.46
C ILE A 7 2.45 -0.36 -5.78
N SER A 8 1.82 -0.99 -4.79
CA SER A 8 2.37 -2.14 -4.07
C SER A 8 1.30 -3.20 -3.80
N GLY A 9 1.73 -4.46 -3.63
CA GLY A 9 0.83 -5.52 -3.17
C GLY A 9 0.41 -5.34 -1.71
N GLY A 10 1.36 -4.97 -0.85
CA GLY A 10 1.12 -4.63 0.54
C GLY A 10 2.06 -3.52 0.99
N MET A 11 1.62 -2.71 1.95
CA MET A 11 2.43 -1.65 2.54
C MET A 11 2.09 -1.48 4.02
N GLY A 12 3.10 -1.27 4.86
CA GLY A 12 2.89 -0.96 6.27
C GLY A 12 2.28 0.44 6.44
N GLY A 13 1.44 0.63 7.45
CA GLY A 13 0.76 1.91 7.71
C GLY A 13 1.70 3.10 7.86
N GLY A 14 2.85 2.92 8.51
CA GLY A 14 3.86 3.97 8.63
C GLY A 14 4.44 4.41 7.29
N ALA A 15 4.68 3.46 6.36
CA ALA A 15 5.17 3.79 5.02
C ALA A 15 4.09 4.52 4.19
N VAL A 16 2.83 4.09 4.29
CA VAL A 16 1.70 4.79 3.66
C VAL A 16 1.65 6.24 4.14
N ASN A 17 1.79 6.48 5.45
CA ASN A 17 1.77 7.84 6.01
C ASN A 17 2.89 8.71 5.43
N ILE A 18 4.12 8.21 5.40
CA ILE A 18 5.29 8.94 4.88
C ILE A 18 5.10 9.36 3.42
N PHE A 19 4.52 8.48 2.59
CA PHE A 19 4.25 8.80 1.20
C PHE A 19 3.12 9.83 1.05
N ASN A 20 2.03 9.68 1.82
CA ASN A 20 0.94 10.65 1.83
C ASN A 20 1.41 12.04 2.32
N GLU A 21 2.28 12.11 3.33
CA GLU A 21 2.90 13.35 3.80
C GLU A 21 3.77 14.04 2.74
N LYS A 22 4.22 13.29 1.73
CA LYS A 22 4.98 13.80 0.59
C LYS A 22 4.11 14.08 -0.63
N ASP A 23 2.78 14.06 -0.48
CA ASP A 23 1.82 14.23 -1.58
C ASP A 23 1.94 13.12 -2.66
N ILE A 24 2.37 11.92 -2.24
CA ILE A 24 2.53 10.74 -3.10
C ILE A 24 1.35 9.81 -2.87
N GLU A 25 0.59 9.53 -3.93
CA GLU A 25 -0.53 8.60 -3.91
C GLU A 25 -0.03 7.16 -3.70
N VAL A 26 -0.66 6.44 -2.79
CA VAL A 26 -0.32 5.05 -2.50
C VAL A 26 -1.48 4.13 -2.85
N ILE A 27 -1.23 3.20 -3.76
CA ILE A 27 -2.16 2.14 -4.16
C ILE A 27 -1.64 0.81 -3.59
N VAL A 28 -2.40 0.22 -2.67
CA VAL A 28 -2.12 -1.12 -2.11
C VAL A 28 -3.15 -2.14 -2.61
N GLY A 29 -2.74 -3.40 -2.67
CA GLY A 29 -3.58 -4.50 -3.17
C GLY A 29 -3.24 -4.95 -4.60
N ALA A 30 -2.13 -4.48 -5.17
CA ALA A 30 -1.66 -4.98 -6.45
C ALA A 30 -1.32 -6.48 -6.38
N SER A 31 -1.70 -7.23 -7.41
CA SER A 31 -1.42 -8.66 -7.51
C SER A 31 -0.93 -9.00 -8.92
N GLY A 32 -0.07 -10.01 -9.03
CA GLY A 32 0.54 -10.39 -10.29
C GLY A 32 1.81 -9.59 -10.60
N ASN A 33 2.10 -9.40 -11.89
CA ASN A 33 3.32 -8.72 -12.34
C ASN A 33 3.13 -7.19 -12.41
N ALA A 34 4.24 -6.46 -12.54
CA ALA A 34 4.23 -5.00 -12.59
C ALA A 34 3.38 -4.44 -13.73
N LYS A 35 3.38 -5.09 -14.90
CA LYS A 35 2.57 -4.67 -16.05
C LYS A 35 1.08 -4.76 -15.73
N ALA A 36 0.63 -5.88 -15.18
CA ALA A 36 -0.76 -6.11 -14.80
C ALA A 36 -1.22 -5.11 -13.72
N ALA A 37 -0.35 -4.77 -12.76
CA ALA A 37 -0.64 -3.76 -11.75
C ALA A 37 -0.85 -2.37 -12.36
N VAL A 38 0.01 -1.98 -13.32
CA VAL A 38 -0.13 -0.71 -14.04
C VAL A 38 -1.38 -0.72 -14.92
N GLU A 39 -1.67 -1.80 -15.63
CA GLU A 39 -2.89 -1.94 -16.44
C GLU A 39 -4.14 -1.82 -15.57
N ALA A 40 -4.17 -2.49 -14.41
CA ALA A 40 -5.29 -2.42 -13.47
C ALA A 40 -5.47 -1.02 -12.85
N TYR A 41 -4.38 -0.29 -12.63
CA TYR A 41 -4.39 1.11 -12.19
C TYR A 41 -4.95 2.02 -13.28
N LEU A 42 -4.46 1.89 -14.52
CA LEU A 42 -4.96 2.67 -15.67
C LEU A 42 -6.44 2.42 -15.96
N LEU A 43 -6.91 1.19 -15.72
CA LEU A 43 -8.33 0.81 -15.83
C LEU A 43 -9.20 1.30 -14.66
N GLY A 44 -8.60 1.86 -13.60
CA GLY A 44 -9.32 2.28 -12.39
C GLY A 44 -9.89 1.13 -11.55
N THR A 45 -9.53 -0.11 -11.88
CA THR A 45 -9.98 -1.33 -11.18
C THR A 45 -9.15 -1.60 -9.92
N LEU A 46 -7.90 -1.13 -9.89
CA LEU A 46 -7.03 -1.26 -8.74
C LEU A 46 -7.31 -0.13 -7.75
N LYS A 47 -8.21 -0.38 -6.81
CA LYS A 47 -8.45 0.54 -5.69
C LYS A 47 -7.49 0.23 -4.56
N SER A 48 -6.89 1.28 -3.99
CA SER A 48 -6.13 1.19 -2.75
C SER A 48 -7.05 0.56 -1.71
N THR A 49 -6.79 -0.70 -1.34
CA THR A 49 -7.68 -1.44 -0.44
C THR A 49 -7.70 -0.88 0.98
N GLY A 50 -6.99 0.22 1.24
CA GLY A 50 -6.82 0.78 2.57
C GLY A 50 -6.29 -0.26 3.54
N SER A 51 -5.67 -1.34 3.05
CA SER A 51 -5.10 -2.43 3.86
C SER A 51 -3.81 -1.97 4.52
N ILE A 52 -3.86 -0.77 5.10
CA ILE A 52 -3.13 -0.44 6.30
C ILE A 52 -3.58 -1.49 7.29
N CYS A 53 -2.75 -2.49 7.56
CA CYS A 53 -3.02 -3.46 8.60
C CYS A 53 -3.23 -2.71 9.91
N HIS A 54 -4.50 -2.41 10.24
CA HIS A 54 -4.90 -1.78 11.51
C HIS A 54 -4.97 -2.83 12.64
N LYS A 55 -4.27 -3.96 12.49
CA LYS A 55 -4.16 -5.03 13.48
C LYS A 55 -2.72 -5.10 13.99
N HIS A 56 -2.32 -4.06 14.71
CA HIS A 56 -1.47 -4.25 15.88
C HIS A 56 -2.26 -3.75 17.09
N GLN A 57 -3.42 -4.37 17.35
CA GLN A 57 -3.88 -4.46 18.73
C GLN A 57 -2.82 -5.30 19.45
N HIS A 58 -2.01 -4.64 20.27
CA HIS A 58 -1.23 -5.28 21.31
C HIS A 58 -2.12 -6.29 22.05
N HIS A 59 -1.88 -7.57 21.86
CA HIS A 59 -2.43 -8.60 22.73
C HIS A 59 -1.37 -9.68 22.96
N GLY A 60 -0.77 -9.63 24.14
CA GLY A 60 -0.20 -10.80 24.80
C GLY A 60 1.26 -11.12 24.53
N GLU A 61 2.04 -11.09 25.60
CA GLU A 61 3.33 -11.77 25.79
C GLU A 61 3.35 -13.22 25.27
N CYS A 62 4.48 -13.63 24.67
CA CYS A 62 5.15 -14.95 24.77
C CYS A 62 6.40 -14.86 23.86
N GLY A 63 7.65 -15.03 24.27
CA GLY A 63 8.20 -15.81 25.36
C GLY A 63 9.19 -16.82 24.78
N GLU A 64 10.41 -16.37 24.42
CA GLU A 64 11.72 -17.02 24.61
C GLU A 64 12.86 -16.07 24.18
#